data_AF-A0A2X2W002-F1
#
_entry.id   AF-A0A2X2W002-F1
#
_cell.length_a   1.000
_cell.length_b   1.000
_cell.length_c   1.000
_cell.angle_alpha   90.00
_cell.angle_beta   90.00
_cell.angle_gamma   90.00
#
_symmetry.space_group_name_H-M   'P 1'
#
loop_
_entity.id
_entity.type
_entity.pdbx_description
1 polymer ?
#
loop_
_entity_poly.entity_id
_entity_poly.type
_entity_poly.pdbx_seq_one_letter_code
_entity_poly.pdbx_strand_id
1 'polypeptide(L)'
;MKRIMLIGPSQCGKTSLTQSLNGEALHYQKTQAIVWSPGTIDTPGEYLENRCLYSALLASACEADIIALVLNADAPWSPFSPRFYRPNEQTRYRDRHQI
;
A
#
# COMPACT_ATOMS: atom_id res chain seq x y z
N MET A 1 7.26 -15.78 13.20
CA MET A 1 6.13 -15.08 12.56
C MET A 1 6.58 -14.64 11.17
N LYS A 2 5.68 -14.62 10.18
CA LYS A 2 6.01 -14.12 8.84
C LYS A 2 6.03 -12.59 8.86
N ARG A 3 7.02 -11.96 8.22
CA ARG A 3 7.12 -10.51 8.05
C ARG A 3 6.43 -10.06 6.77
N ILE A 4 5.50 -9.11 6.90
CA ILE A 4 4.68 -8.61 5.79
C ILE A 4 5.15 -7.22 5.37
N MET A 5 5.56 -7.06 4.12
CA MET A 5 5.84 -5.75 3.53
C MET A 5 4.59 -5.18 2.88
N LEU A 6 4.15 -4.00 3.32
CA LEU A 6 3.01 -3.30 2.75
C LEU A 6 3.45 -2.37 1.62
N ILE A 7 2.88 -2.53 0.42
CA ILE A 7 3.15 -1.71 -0.77
C ILE A 7 1.85 -1.13 -1.30
N GLY A 8 1.82 0.16 -1.60
CA GLY A 8 0.63 0.82 -2.14
C GLY A 8 0.78 2.34 -2.18
N PRO A 9 -0.12 3.06 -2.88
CA PRO A 9 -0.08 4.52 -2.99
C PRO A 9 -0.03 5.23 -1.64
N SER A 10 0.40 6.49 -1.66
CA SER A 10 0.29 7.37 -0.51
C SER A 10 -1.16 7.40 -0.01
N GLN A 11 -1.34 7.41 1.31
CA GLN A 11 -2.66 7.49 1.96
C GLN A 11 -3.62 6.31 1.69
N CYS A 12 -3.18 5.18 1.14
CA CYS A 12 -4.04 3.99 0.97
C CYS A 12 -4.28 3.17 2.27
N GLY A 13 -3.77 3.62 3.42
CA GLY A 13 -4.02 3.00 4.73
C GLY A 13 -2.96 2.02 5.25
N LYS A 14 -1.77 1.95 4.64
CA LYS A 14 -0.68 1.03 5.05
C LYS A 14 -0.30 1.16 6.53
N THR A 15 0.05 2.36 6.97
CA THR A 15 0.47 2.62 8.36
C THR A 15 -0.65 2.35 9.35
N SER A 16 -1.89 2.73 9.03
CA SER A 16 -3.06 2.42 9.84
C SER A 16 -3.33 0.92 9.95
N LEU A 17 -3.11 0.18 8.86
CA LEU A 17 -3.21 -1.28 8.86
C LEU A 17 -2.13 -1.91 9.75
N THR A 18 -0.88 -1.43 9.66
CA THR A 18 0.21 -1.88 10.54
C THR A 18 -0.11 -1.63 12.01
N GLN A 19 -0.52 -0.41 12.37
CA GLN A 19 -0.93 -0.06 13.73
C GLN A 19 -2.05 -0.98 14.23
N SER A 20 -3.08 -1.20 13.41
CA SER A 20 -4.19 -2.09 13.74
C SER A 20 -3.75 -3.55 13.94
N LEU A 21 -2.82 -4.06 13.11
CA LEU A 21 -2.29 -5.42 13.23
C LEU A 21 -1.43 -5.60 14.49
N ASN A 22 -0.78 -4.52 14.95
CA ASN A 22 0.03 -4.50 16.17
C ASN A 22 -0.78 -4.21 17.44
N GLY A 23 -2.08 -3.92 17.33
CA GLY A 23 -2.91 -3.50 18.47
C GLY A 23 -2.56 -2.11 19.01
N GLU A 24 -1.97 -1.25 18.19
CA GLU A 24 -1.59 0.12 18.53
C GLU A 24 -2.80 1.07 18.38
N ALA A 25 -2.78 2.18 19.13
CA ALA A 25 -3.74 3.24 18.93
C ALA A 25 -3.53 3.90 17.56
N LEU A 26 -4.62 4.03 16.79
CA LEU A 26 -4.58 4.68 15.48
C LEU A 26 -4.19 6.14 15.63
N HIS A 27 -3.07 6.51 15.02
CA HIS A 27 -2.62 7.89 14.97
C HIS A 27 -2.06 8.17 13.57
N TYR A 28 -2.44 9.32 13.03
CA TYR A 28 -1.91 9.74 11.75
C TYR A 28 -0.43 10.07 11.89
N GLN A 29 0.40 9.27 11.25
CA GLN A 29 1.82 9.50 11.13
C GLN A 29 2.20 9.32 9.66
N LYS A 30 2.71 10.39 9.04
CA LYS A 30 3.18 10.29 7.65
C LYS A 30 4.53 9.57 7.65
N THR A 31 4.54 8.34 7.13
CA THR A 31 5.76 7.55 6.93
C THR A 31 6.68 8.24 5.92
N GLN A 32 7.87 8.67 6.38
CA GLN A 32 8.89 9.34 5.54
C GLN A 32 10.00 8.39 5.07
N ALA A 33 10.17 7.27 5.76
CA ALA A 33 11.17 6.26 5.50
C ALA A 33 10.55 4.88 5.72
N ILE A 34 11.17 3.84 5.17
CA ILE A 34 10.74 2.45 5.43
C ILE A 34 10.87 2.19 6.93
N VAL A 35 9.84 1.59 7.53
CA VAL A 35 9.79 1.27 8.96
C VAL A 35 9.71 -0.23 9.13
N TRP A 36 10.67 -0.79 9.86
CA TRP A 36 10.70 -2.20 10.21
C TRP A 36 10.10 -2.42 11.60
N SER A 37 9.21 -3.39 11.69
CA SER A 37 8.65 -3.89 12.93
C SER A 37 8.75 -5.43 12.94
N PRO A 38 8.56 -6.10 14.09
CA PRO A 38 8.72 -7.56 14.17
C PRO A 38 7.90 -8.35 13.14
N GLY A 39 6.68 -7.89 12.83
CA GLY A 39 5.77 -8.53 11.89
C GLY A 39 5.56 -7.81 10.55
N THR A 40 6.05 -6.58 10.40
CA THR A 40 5.70 -5.72 9.25
C THR A 40 6.88 -4.89 8.75
N ILE A 41 6.88 -4.59 7.46
CA ILE A 41 7.70 -3.56 6.82
C ILE A 41 6.70 -2.55 6.23
N ASP A 42 6.55 -1.39 6.88
CA ASP A 42 5.72 -0.30 6.36
C ASP A 42 6.56 0.56 5.42
N THR A 43 6.04 0.83 4.22
CA THR A 43 6.74 1.65 3.22
C THR A 43 6.04 2.97 2.96
N PRO A 44 6.76 4.07 2.70
CA PRO A 44 6.14 5.30 2.20
C PRO A 44 5.49 5.05 0.84
N GLY A 45 4.32 5.63 0.59
CA GLY A 45 3.63 5.47 -0.69
C GLY A 45 4.41 6.09 -1.86
N GLU A 46 5.19 7.12 -1.55
CA GLU A 46 6.06 7.82 -2.49
C GLU A 46 7.09 6.89 -3.14
N TYR A 47 7.44 5.77 -2.50
CA TYR A 47 8.39 4.80 -3.05
C TYR A 47 7.79 4.01 -4.22
N LEU A 48 6.47 3.81 -4.23
CA LEU A 48 5.75 3.21 -5.36
C LEU A 48 5.46 4.25 -6.47
N GLU A 49 5.30 5.52 -6.08
CA GLU A 49 4.96 6.63 -6.97
C GLU A 49 6.19 7.17 -7.72
N ASN A 50 7.39 7.03 -7.14
CA ASN A 50 8.65 7.49 -7.74
C ASN A 50 9.55 6.31 -8.15
N ARG A 51 9.73 6.13 -9.46
CA ARG A 51 10.57 5.05 -10.02
C ARG A 51 12.01 5.04 -9.51
N CYS A 52 12.56 6.20 -9.15
CA CYS A 52 13.91 6.29 -8.60
C CYS A 52 14.06 5.57 -7.24
N LEU A 53 12.94 5.31 -6.54
CA LEU A 53 12.90 4.67 -5.24
C LEU A 53 12.57 3.17 -5.32
N TYR A 54 12.37 2.61 -6.51
CA TYR A 54 11.99 1.20 -6.68
C TYR A 54 13.09 0.26 -6.19
N SER A 55 14.36 0.64 -6.33
CA SER A 55 15.49 -0.13 -5.83
C SER A 55 15.41 -0.34 -4.32
N ALA A 56 14.92 0.65 -3.56
CA ALA A 56 14.72 0.51 -2.12
C ALA A 56 13.58 -0.47 -1.81
N LEU A 57 12.47 -0.45 -2.57
CA LEU A 57 11.41 -1.44 -2.43
C LEU A 57 11.90 -2.86 -2.72
N LEU A 58 12.68 -3.03 -3.80
CA LEU A 58 13.26 -4.32 -4.18
C LEU A 58 14.23 -4.83 -3.11
N ALA A 59 15.10 -3.96 -2.59
CA ALA A 59 16.04 -4.33 -1.52
C ALA A 59 15.31 -4.73 -0.23
N SER A 60 14.30 -3.96 0.18
CA SER A 60 13.51 -4.28 1.38
C SER A 60 12.64 -5.53 1.23
N ALA A 61 12.20 -5.87 0.01
CA ALA A 61 11.45 -7.08 -0.27
C ALA A 61 12.25 -8.37 0.06
N CYS A 62 13.58 -8.31 0.01
CA CYS A 62 14.44 -9.44 0.41
C CYS A 62 14.32 -9.81 1.90
N GLU A 63 13.82 -8.91 2.74
CA GLU A 63 13.62 -9.14 4.17
C GLU A 63 12.16 -9.50 4.54
N ALA A 64 11.28 -9.58 3.54
CA ALA A 64 9.86 -9.87 3.70
C ALA A 64 9.54 -11.32 3.35
N ASP A 65 8.66 -11.95 4.13
CA ASP A 65 8.09 -13.26 3.79
C ASP A 65 6.85 -13.13 2.89
N ILE A 66 6.16 -11.98 2.96
CA ILE A 66 4.92 -11.70 2.24
C ILE A 66 4.98 -10.26 1.73
N ILE A 67 4.63 -10.04 0.47
CA ILE A 67 4.34 -8.70 -0.08
C ILE A 67 2.82 -8.53 -0.14
N ALA A 68 2.28 -7.58 0.62
CA ALA A 68 0.87 -7.25 0.61
C ALA A 68 0.65 -5.92 -0.12
N LEU A 69 -0.18 -5.98 -1.17
CA LEU A 69 -0.54 -4.80 -1.95
C LEU A 69 -1.79 -4.15 -1.33
N VAL A 70 -1.69 -2.86 -1.01
CA VAL A 70 -2.72 -2.10 -0.32
C VAL A 70 -3.26 -1.01 -1.23
N LEU A 71 -4.58 -0.97 -1.41
CA LEU A 71 -5.29 0.02 -2.21
C LEU A 71 -6.50 0.54 -1.46
N ASN A 72 -6.83 1.80 -1.69
CA ASN A 72 -8.13 2.32 -1.31
C ASN A 72 -9.22 1.62 -2.14
N ALA A 73 -10.31 1.21 -1.51
CA ALA A 73 -11.45 0.58 -2.15
C ALA A 73 -12.08 1.49 -3.23
N ASP A 74 -12.03 2.82 -3.00
CA ASP A 74 -12.57 3.83 -3.90
C ASP A 74 -11.49 4.49 -4.78
N ALA A 75 -10.32 3.85 -4.92
CA ALA A 75 -9.23 4.41 -5.73
C ALA A 75 -9.67 4.56 -7.21
N PRO A 76 -9.56 5.77 -7.80
CA PRO A 76 -9.95 5.99 -9.20
C PRO A 76 -9.01 5.30 -10.21
N TRP A 77 -7.79 4.98 -9.79
CA TRP A 77 -6.79 4.30 -10.61
C TRP A 77 -5.91 3.38 -9.75
N SER A 78 -5.23 2.45 -10.42
CA SER A 78 -4.31 1.48 -9.81
C SER A 78 -2.88 1.72 -10.30
N PRO A 79 -1.86 1.74 -9.42
CA PRO A 79 -0.46 1.71 -9.82
C PRO A 79 0.00 0.33 -10.31
N PHE A 80 -0.75 -0.73 -9.98
CA PHE A 80 -0.44 -2.10 -10.38
C PHE A 80 -0.92 -2.37 -11.80
N SER A 81 -0.23 -3.29 -12.48
CA SER A 81 -0.49 -3.66 -13.87
C SER A 81 -1.97 -3.97 -14.11
N PRO A 82 -2.51 -3.69 -15.31
CA PRO A 82 -3.86 -4.13 -15.67
C PRO A 82 -4.05 -5.62 -15.39
N ARG A 83 -5.23 -5.99 -14.86
CA ARG A 83 -5.60 -7.37 -14.48
C ARG A 83 -4.89 -7.93 -13.24
N PHE A 84 -4.05 -7.16 -12.54
CA PHE A 84 -3.50 -7.56 -11.24
C PHE A 84 -4.61 -7.77 -10.20
N TYR A 85 -5.66 -6.95 -10.25
CA TYR A 85 -6.94 -7.19 -9.60
C TYR A 85 -8.08 -6.72 -10.51
N ARG A 86 -9.29 -7.24 -10.28
CA ARG A 86 -10.52 -6.73 -10.92
C ARG A 86 -11.17 -5.73 -9.97
N PRO A 87 -11.23 -4.43 -10.29
CA PRO A 87 -12.04 -3.49 -9.51
C PRO A 87 -13.52 -3.89 -9.61
N ASN A 88 -14.30 -3.68 -8.56
CA ASN A 88 -15.74 -3.91 -8.59
C ASN A 88 -16.38 -3.11 -9.74
N GLU A 89 -17.18 -3.77 -10.58
CA GLU A 89 -17.80 -3.16 -11.77
C GLU A 89 -18.73 -1.97 -11.44
N GLN A 90 -19.20 -1.87 -10.20
CA GLN A 90 -20.04 -0.78 -9.69
C GLN A 90 -19.35 0.59 -9.68
N THR A 91 -18.04 0.67 -9.49
CA THR A 91 -17.32 1.96 -9.47
C THR A 91 -17.26 2.60 -10.86
N ARG A 92 -17.20 1.79 -11.93
CA ARG A 92 -17.21 2.28 -13.33
C ARG A 92 -18.55 2.84 -13.81
N TYR A 93 -19.63 2.62 -13.08
CA TYR A 93 -20.97 3.10 -13.48
C TYR A 93 -21.24 4.55 -13.05
N ARG A 94 -20.54 5.04 -12.01
CA ARG A 94 -20.75 6.41 -11.50
C ARG A 94 -20.13 7.50 -12.38
N ASP A 95 -19.05 7.21 -13.09
CA ASP A 95 -18.38 8.23 -13.94
C ASP A 95 -19.03 8.42 -15.32
N ARG A 96 -20.00 7.56 -15.70
CA ARG A 96 -20.64 7.61 -17.03
C ARG A 96 -21.92 8.44 -17.11
N HIS A 97 -22.38 9.01 -16.00
CA HIS A 97 -23.65 9.76 -15.92
C HIS A 97 -23.46 11.23 -15.48
N GLN A 98 -22.28 11.80 -15.70
CA GLN A 98 -21.98 13.20 -15.35
C GLN A 98 -21.50 14.06 -16.53
N ILE A 99 -21.98 13.77 -17.74
CA ILE A 99 -21.84 14.65 -18.93
C ILE A 99 -23.22 14.98 -19.46
#